data_AF-A0A7X0TWX9-F1
#
_entry.id   AF-A0A7X0TWX9-F1
#
_cell.length_a   1.000
_cell.length_b   1.000
_cell.length_c   1.000
_cell.angle_alpha   90.00
_cell.angle_beta   90.00
_cell.angle_gamma   90.00
#
_symmetry.space_group_name_H-M   'P 1'
#
loop_
_entity.id
_entity.type
_entity.pdbx_description
1 polymer ?
#
loop_
_entity_poly.entity_id
_entity_poly.type
_entity_poly.pdbx_seq_one_letter_code
_entity_poly.pdbx_strand_id
1 'polypeptide(L)'
;MELDGAGLTCAQVHEVAYGGARVTIASLDRARAAWATARELTGPVYGRSTGVGANRDVVVAGAGLDLVRSHAIAAGPPVPPARARAMLVVRLNQLLAGGSGVDPAVCLALARAINDGCTPPLHTYGAIGTGDLTALATTALCLLGELPWHHEPSAGPLPPGPRHALTSDDALPFISSGAATLADAALACHRLGHLLDAAMDVAVLSFTAVDASPEPLAAVVQEARPQPGQAAVAARLRGQLAHEPTIRIQDPYGFRAFAQVHGAALDTLGRAVTTIETDLNAATENPLFAASLAWHNGNFHSAPVALALDALRAALVQTAQLSTARLATLMDPAYTGRLPFLADRPGASGALILEYVAQDALATLRHLANPVTTGTATISRGVEDHAGFATQAARHALRCVEPLELVLACERTAAMRSLHDPAPDRPLTADLEDSRAALSPG
;
A
#
# COMPACT_ATOMS: atom_id res chain seq x y z
N MET A 1 -15.19 13.38 3.04
CA MET A 1 -14.70 12.41 4.02
C MET A 1 -14.35 13.12 5.32
N GLU A 2 -15.02 12.78 6.41
CA GLU A 2 -14.71 13.36 7.72
C GLU A 2 -13.58 12.56 8.39
N LEU A 3 -12.55 13.26 8.87
CA LEU A 3 -11.44 12.68 9.63
C LEU A 3 -11.65 12.95 11.11
N ASP A 4 -11.55 11.90 11.90
CA ASP A 4 -11.83 11.91 13.34
C ASP A 4 -10.65 11.43 14.18
N GLY A 5 -9.54 10.99 13.56
CA GLY A 5 -8.36 10.44 14.21
C GLY A 5 -8.49 8.99 14.72
N ALA A 6 -9.55 8.26 14.34
CA ALA A 6 -9.79 6.90 14.83
C ALA A 6 -10.37 5.92 13.78
N GLY A 7 -10.96 6.40 12.69
CA GLY A 7 -11.68 5.57 11.71
C GLY A 7 -11.13 5.53 10.29
N LEU A 8 -9.90 5.99 10.04
CA LEU A 8 -9.32 6.04 8.70
C LEU A 8 -8.94 4.64 8.20
N THR A 9 -9.50 4.25 7.06
CA THR A 9 -9.23 2.96 6.41
C THR A 9 -8.29 3.08 5.21
N CYS A 10 -7.69 1.96 4.78
CA CYS A 10 -6.85 1.92 3.58
C CYS A 10 -7.61 2.38 2.32
N ALA A 11 -8.89 2.02 2.22
CA ALA A 11 -9.76 2.41 1.11
C ALA A 11 -10.01 3.92 1.07
N GLN A 12 -10.26 4.54 2.23
CA GLN A 12 -10.43 5.99 2.36
C GLN A 12 -9.15 6.77 2.03
N VAL A 13 -7.98 6.26 2.42
CA VAL A 13 -6.70 6.84 1.99
C VAL A 13 -6.59 6.84 0.47
N HIS A 14 -6.95 5.72 -0.19
CA HIS A 14 -6.97 5.64 -1.65
C HIS A 14 -7.99 6.60 -2.29
N GLU A 15 -9.21 6.68 -1.75
CA GLU A 15 -10.27 7.56 -2.25
C GLU A 15 -9.85 9.03 -2.25
N VAL A 16 -9.23 9.51 -1.17
CA VAL A 16 -8.72 10.90 -1.16
C VAL A 16 -7.50 11.04 -2.08
N ALA A 17 -6.63 10.04 -2.13
CA ALA A 17 -5.43 10.05 -2.96
C ALA A 17 -5.74 10.06 -4.46
N TYR A 18 -6.79 9.40 -4.94
CA TYR A 18 -7.07 9.25 -6.38
C TYR A 18 -8.48 9.73 -6.80
N GLY A 19 -9.48 9.61 -5.93
CA GLY A 19 -10.87 9.99 -6.21
C GLY A 19 -11.21 11.47 -5.94
N GLY A 20 -10.27 12.26 -5.42
CA GLY A 20 -10.46 13.69 -5.18
C GLY A 20 -11.43 14.01 -4.05
N ALA A 21 -11.71 13.05 -3.17
CA ALA A 21 -12.59 13.26 -2.02
C ALA A 21 -12.05 14.37 -1.11
N ARG A 22 -12.89 15.38 -0.85
CA ARG A 22 -12.55 16.46 0.09
C ARG A 22 -12.58 15.95 1.53
N VAL A 23 -11.72 16.51 2.38
CA VAL A 23 -11.63 16.19 3.81
C VAL A 23 -12.24 17.28 4.70
N THR A 24 -12.90 16.86 5.77
CA THR A 24 -13.35 17.71 6.90
C THR A 24 -12.78 17.16 8.20
N ILE A 25 -12.76 17.97 9.26
CA ILE A 25 -12.26 17.59 10.59
C ILE A 25 -13.45 17.48 11.54
N ALA A 26 -13.63 16.32 12.17
CA ALA A 26 -14.72 16.09 13.11
C ALA A 26 -14.56 16.91 14.40
N SER A 27 -13.36 16.86 15.00
CA SER A 27 -13.03 17.59 16.22
C SER A 27 -11.51 17.81 16.32
N LEU A 28 -11.12 18.89 17.00
CA LEU A 28 -9.72 19.18 17.36
C LEU A 28 -9.45 18.95 18.85
N ASP A 29 -10.39 18.39 19.62
CA ASP A 29 -10.32 18.41 21.09
C ASP A 29 -9.15 17.57 21.62
N ARG A 30 -8.88 16.40 21.02
CA ARG A 30 -7.72 15.58 21.41
C ARG A 30 -6.40 16.25 21.04
N ALA A 31 -6.32 16.88 19.87
CA ALA A 31 -5.15 17.67 19.48
C ALA A 31 -4.93 18.87 20.44
N ARG A 32 -6.01 19.59 20.79
CA ARG A 32 -5.99 20.70 21.77
C ARG A 32 -5.53 20.23 23.16
N ALA A 33 -6.00 19.09 23.64
CA ALA A 33 -5.61 18.56 24.94
C ALA A 33 -4.12 18.20 24.99
N ALA A 34 -3.59 17.58 23.93
CA ALA A 34 -2.16 17.27 23.83
C ALA A 34 -1.31 18.54 23.71
N TRP A 35 -1.75 19.53 22.93
CA TRP A 35 -1.09 20.83 22.82
C TRP A 35 -1.07 21.62 24.14
N ALA A 36 -2.19 21.61 24.87
CA ALA A 36 -2.27 22.22 26.21
C ALA A 36 -1.28 21.54 27.17
N THR A 37 -1.26 20.21 27.19
CA THR A 37 -0.27 19.42 27.95
C THR A 37 1.15 19.84 27.60
N ALA A 38 1.48 19.92 26.31
CA ALA A 38 2.80 20.35 25.87
C ALA A 38 3.15 21.74 26.42
N ARG A 39 2.24 22.72 26.37
CA ARG A 39 2.50 24.09 26.81
C ARG A 39 2.67 24.26 28.32
N GLU A 40 2.04 23.40 29.11
CA GLU A 40 2.09 23.46 30.58
C GLU A 40 3.33 22.77 31.16
N LEU A 41 4.02 21.95 30.36
CA LEU A 41 5.21 21.23 30.83
C LEU A 41 6.37 22.17 31.13
N THR A 42 6.90 22.01 32.35
CA THR A 42 8.16 22.61 32.79
C THR A 42 9.22 21.53 32.92
N GLY A 43 10.36 21.68 32.24
CA GLY A 43 11.47 20.72 32.31
C GLY A 43 11.94 20.25 30.93
N PRO A 44 12.93 19.33 30.90
CA PRO A 44 13.51 18.87 29.66
C PRO A 44 12.54 17.99 28.84
N VAL A 45 12.31 18.36 27.58
CA VAL A 45 11.47 17.63 26.62
C VAL A 45 12.30 17.37 25.36
N TYR A 46 12.32 16.11 24.91
CA TYR A 46 13.15 15.65 23.79
C TYR A 46 12.75 16.39 22.50
N GLY A 47 13.76 16.93 21.80
CA GLY A 47 13.58 17.68 20.55
C GLY A 47 12.84 19.01 20.68
N ARG A 48 12.53 19.44 21.90
CA ARG A 48 11.98 20.77 22.19
C ARG A 48 12.99 21.63 22.96
N SER A 49 13.41 21.16 24.13
CA SER A 49 14.45 21.82 24.94
C SER A 49 15.81 21.10 24.88
N THR A 50 15.88 19.99 24.13
CA THR A 50 17.11 19.24 23.86
C THR A 50 17.30 19.07 22.36
N GLY A 51 18.52 18.74 21.94
CA GLY A 51 18.77 18.20 20.61
C GLY A 51 18.07 16.86 20.37
N VAL A 52 18.19 16.34 19.14
CA VAL A 52 17.63 15.05 18.71
C VAL A 52 18.72 14.02 18.42
N GLY A 53 18.37 12.74 18.42
CA GLY A 53 19.27 11.63 18.09
C GLY A 53 20.49 11.60 19.01
N ALA A 54 21.68 11.56 18.41
CA ALA A 54 22.96 11.63 19.15
C ALA A 54 23.13 12.88 20.04
N ASN A 55 22.39 13.95 19.77
CA ASN A 55 22.48 15.21 20.50
C ASN A 55 21.39 15.33 21.58
N ARG A 56 20.73 14.24 21.98
CA ARG A 56 19.64 14.23 22.97
C ARG A 56 20.01 14.82 24.34
N ASP A 57 21.29 14.81 24.70
CA ASP A 57 21.78 15.35 25.99
C ASP A 57 22.19 16.83 25.90
N VAL A 58 22.13 17.43 24.71
CA VAL A 58 22.47 18.84 24.49
C VAL A 58 21.25 19.72 24.72
N VAL A 59 21.31 20.64 25.67
CA VAL A 59 20.24 21.63 25.91
C VAL A 59 20.23 22.68 24.80
N VAL A 60 19.06 22.95 24.25
CA VAL A 60 18.85 23.96 23.18
C VAL A 60 17.65 24.84 23.52
N ALA A 61 17.66 26.07 23.02
CA ALA A 61 16.53 27.00 23.16
C ALA A 61 16.05 27.45 21.78
N GLY A 62 14.80 27.12 21.44
CA GLY A 62 14.16 27.61 20.22
C GLY A 62 14.72 27.05 18.90
N ALA A 63 15.39 25.89 18.90
CA ALA A 63 16.07 25.33 17.72
C ALA A 63 15.18 24.51 16.76
N GLY A 64 13.87 24.39 17.02
CA GLY A 64 12.98 23.51 16.25
C GLY A 64 12.86 23.86 14.76
N LEU A 65 12.91 25.13 14.38
CA LEU A 65 12.88 25.49 12.96
C LEU A 65 14.16 25.08 12.22
N ASP A 66 15.31 25.12 12.89
CA ASP A 66 16.57 24.63 12.32
C ASP A 66 16.58 23.10 12.22
N LEU A 67 15.88 22.42 13.13
CA LEU A 67 15.61 20.98 13.01
C LEU A 67 14.84 20.68 11.72
N VAL A 68 13.73 21.39 11.46
CA VAL A 68 12.96 21.22 10.22
C VAL A 68 13.85 21.44 8.98
N ARG A 69 14.62 22.54 8.93
CA ARG A 69 15.48 22.86 7.77
C ARG A 69 16.57 21.81 7.55
N SER A 70 17.20 21.31 8.61
CA SER A 70 18.25 20.29 8.50
C SER A 70 17.74 18.91 8.09
N HIS A 71 16.46 18.61 8.34
CA HIS A 71 15.85 17.32 7.99
C HIS A 71 15.19 17.32 6.60
N ALA A 72 14.92 18.50 6.03
CA ALA A 72 14.35 18.64 4.69
C ALA A 72 15.42 18.42 3.60
N ILE A 73 15.54 17.18 3.14
CA ILE A 73 16.39 16.78 2.01
C ILE A 73 15.57 16.13 0.90
N ALA A 74 15.89 16.45 -0.36
CA ALA A 74 15.27 15.82 -1.53
C ALA A 74 16.29 14.91 -2.22
N ALA A 75 15.95 13.64 -2.42
CA ALA A 75 16.83 12.69 -3.12
C ALA A 75 16.06 11.63 -3.91
N GLY A 76 16.49 11.37 -5.15
CA GLY A 76 15.89 10.37 -6.04
C GLY A 76 14.68 10.89 -6.83
N PRO A 77 13.90 9.98 -7.46
CA PRO A 77 12.75 10.36 -8.27
C PRO A 77 11.68 11.08 -7.44
N PRO A 78 10.95 12.05 -8.03
CA PRO A 78 9.84 12.73 -7.38
C PRO A 78 8.72 11.73 -7.04
N VAL A 79 8.08 11.93 -5.88
CA VAL A 79 6.90 11.16 -5.48
C VAL A 79 5.66 11.73 -6.19
N PRO A 80 4.80 10.89 -6.80
CA PRO A 80 3.58 11.34 -7.44
C PRO A 80 2.64 12.13 -6.50
N PRO A 81 1.92 13.17 -6.99
CA PRO A 81 1.01 13.99 -6.19
C PRO A 81 -0.02 13.18 -5.39
N ALA A 82 -0.61 12.13 -5.97
CA ALA A 82 -1.56 11.25 -5.27
C ALA A 82 -0.95 10.61 -3.99
N ARG A 83 0.31 10.16 -4.05
CA ARG A 83 1.01 9.58 -2.89
C ARG A 83 1.37 10.64 -1.85
N ALA A 84 1.77 11.84 -2.29
CA ALA A 84 2.02 12.96 -1.39
C ALA A 84 0.73 13.43 -0.69
N ARG A 85 -0.41 13.44 -1.41
CA ARG A 85 -1.74 13.72 -0.83
C ARG A 85 -2.16 12.65 0.18
N ALA A 86 -1.93 11.37 -0.13
CA ALA A 86 -2.16 10.28 0.83
C ALA A 86 -1.38 10.50 2.13
N MET A 87 -0.10 10.88 2.06
CA MET A 87 0.70 11.23 3.24
C MET A 87 0.07 12.36 4.07
N LEU A 88 -0.43 13.43 3.42
CA LEU A 88 -1.08 14.53 4.12
C LEU A 88 -2.34 14.07 4.86
N VAL A 89 -3.15 13.21 4.26
CA VAL A 89 -4.36 12.64 4.88
C VAL A 89 -4.00 11.82 6.11
N VAL A 90 -3.01 10.93 5.99
CA VAL A 90 -2.53 10.12 7.12
C VAL A 90 -2.00 11.03 8.23
N ARG A 91 -1.15 12.01 7.91
CA ARG A 91 -0.61 12.91 8.92
C ARG A 91 -1.70 13.71 9.61
N LEU A 92 -2.66 14.25 8.86
CA LEU A 92 -3.80 14.95 9.42
C LEU A 92 -4.56 14.05 10.40
N ASN A 93 -4.90 12.82 10.01
CA ASN A 93 -5.63 11.89 10.88
C ASN A 93 -4.84 11.55 12.16
N GLN A 94 -3.54 11.31 12.07
CA GLN A 94 -2.69 11.05 13.24
C GLN A 94 -2.62 12.27 14.19
N LEU A 95 -2.58 13.49 13.68
CA LEU A 95 -2.66 14.69 14.52
C LEU A 95 -4.01 14.80 15.24
N LEU A 96 -5.11 14.40 14.59
CA LEU A 96 -6.44 14.34 15.19
C LEU A 96 -6.58 13.20 16.22
N ALA A 97 -5.81 12.11 16.09
CA ALA A 97 -5.74 11.06 17.12
C ALA A 97 -5.33 11.66 18.48
N GLY A 98 -4.49 12.71 18.45
CA GLY A 98 -4.05 13.48 19.61
C GLY A 98 -2.89 12.81 20.32
N GLY A 99 -1.97 13.61 20.87
CA GLY A 99 -0.73 13.11 21.49
C GLY A 99 0.54 13.74 20.92
N SER A 100 0.46 14.37 19.74
CA SER A 100 1.60 15.05 19.11
C SER A 100 2.10 16.27 19.89
N GLY A 101 1.20 17.10 20.42
CA GLY A 101 1.55 18.35 21.09
C GLY A 101 1.77 19.55 20.15
N VAL A 102 1.55 19.38 18.84
CA VAL A 102 1.58 20.46 17.83
C VAL A 102 0.40 21.42 17.97
N ASP A 103 0.54 22.69 17.55
CA ASP A 103 -0.58 23.63 17.41
C ASP A 103 -1.72 23.02 16.57
N PRO A 104 -2.93 22.83 17.14
CA PRO A 104 -4.09 22.25 16.44
C PRO A 104 -4.50 23.03 15.17
N ALA A 105 -4.15 24.31 15.06
CA ALA A 105 -4.43 25.09 13.86
C ALA A 105 -3.68 24.55 12.62
N VAL A 106 -2.58 23.80 12.79
CA VAL A 106 -1.90 23.12 11.67
C VAL A 106 -2.82 22.12 10.95
N CYS A 107 -3.74 21.49 11.69
CA CYS A 107 -4.69 20.54 11.11
C CYS A 107 -5.60 21.21 10.07
N LEU A 108 -6.00 22.46 10.32
CA LEU A 108 -6.81 23.25 9.38
C LEU A 108 -6.01 23.58 8.11
N ALA A 109 -4.71 23.88 8.25
CA ALA A 109 -3.83 24.14 7.11
C ALA A 109 -3.61 22.88 6.26
N LEU A 110 -3.43 21.71 6.88
CA LEU A 110 -3.33 20.43 6.16
C LEU A 110 -4.65 20.08 5.44
N ALA A 111 -5.80 20.22 6.11
CA ALA A 111 -7.10 19.98 5.49
C ALA A 111 -7.32 20.89 4.27
N ARG A 112 -6.89 22.16 4.36
CA ARG A 112 -6.90 23.08 3.23
C ARG A 112 -5.94 22.63 2.12
N ALA A 113 -4.72 22.19 2.44
CA ALA A 113 -3.76 21.72 1.44
C ALA A 113 -4.34 20.55 0.64
N ILE A 114 -4.92 19.57 1.32
CA ILE A 114 -5.57 18.40 0.71
C ILE A 114 -6.71 18.84 -0.22
N ASN A 115 -7.60 19.71 0.29
CA ASN A 115 -8.78 20.17 -0.44
C ASN A 115 -8.47 21.08 -1.63
N ASP A 116 -7.39 21.86 -1.55
CA ASP A 116 -6.94 22.78 -2.60
C ASP A 116 -5.98 22.07 -3.59
N GLY A 117 -5.79 20.75 -3.47
CA GLY A 117 -4.91 19.97 -4.34
C GLY A 117 -3.42 20.31 -4.20
N CYS A 118 -3.02 20.89 -3.07
CA CYS A 118 -1.64 21.26 -2.77
C CYS A 118 -0.89 20.07 -2.17
N THR A 119 0.26 19.72 -2.75
CA THR A 119 1.11 18.62 -2.28
C THR A 119 2.56 19.09 -2.08
N PRO A 120 3.29 18.58 -1.08
CA PRO A 120 4.68 18.93 -0.89
C PRO A 120 5.57 18.30 -1.98
N PRO A 121 6.70 18.93 -2.36
CA PRO A 121 7.64 18.43 -3.36
C PRO A 121 8.51 17.29 -2.79
N LEU A 122 7.92 16.11 -2.64
CA LEU A 122 8.58 14.95 -2.04
C LEU A 122 9.43 14.16 -3.04
N HIS A 123 10.49 13.53 -2.53
CA HIS A 123 11.36 12.63 -3.29
C HIS A 123 11.50 11.28 -2.60
N THR A 124 11.91 10.27 -3.37
CA THR A 124 11.83 8.87 -2.94
C THR A 124 12.79 8.53 -1.80
N TYR A 125 14.02 9.02 -1.72
CA TYR A 125 14.97 8.59 -0.66
C TYR A 125 14.91 9.50 0.58
N GLY A 126 15.02 8.91 1.77
CA GLY A 126 15.06 9.65 3.04
C GLY A 126 14.47 8.96 4.27
N ALA A 127 13.95 7.74 4.16
CA ALA A 127 13.33 7.05 5.30
C ALA A 127 13.66 5.55 5.33
N ILE A 128 13.67 4.99 6.54
CA ILE A 128 14.05 3.60 6.85
C ILE A 128 13.06 2.91 7.80
N GLY A 129 11.85 3.46 7.99
CA GLY A 129 10.83 2.90 8.87
C GLY A 129 10.92 3.31 10.35
N THR A 130 11.58 4.43 10.65
CA THR A 130 11.71 5.03 12.00
C THR A 130 11.14 6.46 12.04
N GLY A 131 10.16 6.73 11.19
CA GLY A 131 9.61 8.07 10.92
C GLY A 131 10.06 8.61 9.56
N ASP A 132 9.14 9.29 8.88
CA ASP A 132 9.35 9.91 7.56
C ASP A 132 9.77 11.38 7.72
N LEU A 133 10.78 11.61 8.58
CA LEU A 133 11.21 12.93 9.03
C LEU A 133 11.46 13.88 7.86
N THR A 134 12.12 13.39 6.81
CA THR A 134 12.45 14.18 5.62
C THR A 134 11.22 14.64 4.86
N ALA A 135 10.23 13.77 4.66
CA ALA A 135 9.02 14.12 3.92
C ALA A 135 8.16 15.13 4.69
N LEU A 136 8.06 14.94 6.01
CA LEU A 136 7.31 15.85 6.88
C LEU A 136 8.05 17.17 7.12
N ALA A 137 9.38 17.18 7.17
CA ALA A 137 10.16 18.41 7.22
C ALA A 137 9.97 19.25 5.95
N THR A 138 10.00 18.64 4.77
CA THR A 138 9.66 19.31 3.50
C THR A 138 8.25 19.89 3.54
N THR A 139 7.28 19.15 4.10
CA THR A 139 5.90 19.63 4.27
C THR A 139 5.80 20.83 5.22
N ALA A 140 6.56 20.81 6.32
CA ALA A 140 6.64 21.93 7.25
C ALA A 140 7.22 23.19 6.59
N LEU A 141 8.25 23.04 5.75
CA LEU A 141 8.81 24.17 4.99
C LEU A 141 7.80 24.74 3.97
N CYS A 142 6.93 23.91 3.39
CA CYS A 142 5.82 24.42 2.57
C CYS A 142 4.81 25.23 3.38
N LEU A 143 4.47 24.78 4.59
CA LEU A 143 3.59 25.52 5.51
C LEU A 143 4.20 26.85 5.97
N LEU A 144 5.51 26.89 6.22
CA LEU A 144 6.26 28.11 6.51
C LEU A 144 6.40 29.02 5.28
N GLY A 145 6.18 28.46 4.08
CA GLY A 145 6.35 29.13 2.80
C GLY A 145 7.81 29.36 2.41
N GLU A 146 8.72 28.56 2.96
CA GLU A 146 10.13 28.48 2.58
C GLU A 146 10.32 27.56 1.35
N LEU A 147 9.40 26.63 1.12
CA LEU A 147 9.31 25.83 -0.11
C LEU A 147 7.95 26.02 -0.80
N PRO A 148 7.88 25.92 -2.14
CA PRO A 148 6.61 26.00 -2.85
C PRO A 148 5.80 24.72 -2.67
N TRP A 149 4.48 24.85 -2.72
CA TRP A 149 3.58 23.72 -2.93
C TRP A 149 3.57 23.32 -4.41
N HIS A 150 3.46 22.02 -4.68
CA HIS A 150 3.04 21.53 -6.00
C HIS A 150 1.51 21.48 -6.07
N HIS A 151 0.98 21.72 -7.25
CA HIS A 151 -0.43 21.57 -7.54
C HIS A 151 -0.63 20.51 -8.61
N GLU A 152 -1.77 19.83 -8.55
CA GLU A 152 -2.21 19.09 -9.72
C GLU A 152 -2.44 20.05 -10.89
N PRO A 153 -2.19 19.62 -12.15
CA PRO A 153 -2.38 20.46 -13.32
C PRO A 153 -3.79 21.07 -13.33
N SER A 154 -3.89 22.39 -13.27
CA SER A 154 -5.16 23.12 -13.36
C SER A 154 -5.09 24.14 -14.49
N ALA A 155 -6.24 24.45 -15.11
CA ALA A 155 -6.33 25.38 -16.24
C ALA A 155 -6.15 26.87 -15.86
N GLY A 156 -5.79 27.21 -14.61
CA GLY A 156 -5.72 28.59 -14.12
C GLY A 156 -4.51 28.89 -13.21
N PRO A 157 -4.32 30.17 -12.82
CA PRO A 157 -3.28 30.57 -11.90
C PRO A 157 -3.45 29.87 -10.55
N LEU A 158 -2.41 29.20 -10.09
CA LEU A 158 -2.44 28.42 -8.86
C LEU A 158 -2.13 29.32 -7.65
N PRO A 159 -2.97 29.29 -6.59
CA PRO A 159 -2.70 30.06 -5.38
C PRO A 159 -1.45 29.51 -4.66
N PRO A 160 -0.73 30.29 -3.84
CA PRO A 160 0.55 29.91 -3.22
C PRO A 160 0.49 28.79 -2.14
N GLY A 161 -0.59 28.00 -2.10
CA GLY A 161 -0.89 27.00 -1.09
C GLY A 161 -1.17 27.59 0.31
N PRO A 162 -1.66 26.77 1.26
CA PRO A 162 -1.88 27.21 2.63
C PRO A 162 -0.56 27.47 3.36
N ARG A 163 -0.60 28.43 4.30
CA ARG A 163 0.51 28.74 5.20
C ARG A 163 0.10 28.59 6.65
N HIS A 164 1.04 28.20 7.49
CA HIS A 164 0.89 28.16 8.94
C HIS A 164 2.23 28.47 9.60
N ALA A 165 2.23 29.38 10.57
CA ALA A 165 3.43 29.86 11.25
C ALA A 165 3.87 28.87 12.34
N LEU A 166 4.41 27.72 11.93
CA LEU A 166 5.00 26.75 12.85
C LEU A 166 6.06 27.43 13.72
N THR A 167 6.02 27.15 15.02
CA THR A 167 7.02 27.59 15.98
C THR A 167 8.08 26.50 16.20
N SER A 168 9.14 26.82 16.93
CA SER A 168 10.13 25.82 17.34
C SER A 168 9.53 24.68 18.19
N ASP A 169 8.44 24.94 18.91
CA ASP A 169 7.75 23.92 19.71
C ASP A 169 6.91 22.96 18.86
N ASP A 170 6.52 23.36 17.65
CA ASP A 170 5.71 22.56 16.72
C ASP A 170 6.55 21.62 15.85
N ALA A 171 7.86 21.85 15.77
CA ALA A 171 8.76 21.21 14.81
C ALA A 171 8.80 19.68 14.93
N LEU A 172 9.34 19.15 16.03
CA LEU A 172 9.41 17.70 16.24
C LEU A 172 8.00 17.06 16.30
N PRO A 173 7.02 17.63 17.03
CA PRO A 173 5.64 17.16 17.00
C PRO A 173 5.06 16.98 15.60
N PHE A 174 5.36 17.89 14.66
CA PHE A 174 4.87 17.78 13.30
C PHE A 174 5.59 16.69 12.50
N ILE A 175 6.91 16.59 12.59
CA ILE A 175 7.72 15.69 11.73
C ILE A 175 7.87 14.26 12.28
N SER A 176 7.55 14.00 13.55
CA SER A 176 7.67 12.68 14.20
C SER A 176 6.53 11.73 13.81
N SER A 177 6.53 11.23 12.56
CA SER A 177 5.49 10.30 12.09
C SER A 177 5.94 9.47 10.89
N GLY A 178 5.41 8.25 10.77
CA GLY A 178 5.56 7.37 9.59
C GLY A 178 4.47 7.57 8.52
N ALA A 179 3.91 8.77 8.38
CA ALA A 179 2.75 9.03 7.53
C ALA A 179 2.95 8.70 6.04
N ALA A 180 4.14 8.89 5.48
CA ALA A 180 4.40 8.60 4.07
C ALA A 180 4.52 7.09 3.83
N THR A 181 5.17 6.39 4.76
CA THR A 181 5.28 4.93 4.79
C THR A 181 3.91 4.28 4.91
N LEU A 182 3.06 4.76 5.84
CA LEU A 182 1.70 4.25 6.03
C LEU A 182 0.79 4.58 4.85
N ALA A 183 0.96 5.75 4.21
CA ALA A 183 0.25 6.08 2.98
C ALA A 183 0.56 5.10 1.85
N ASP A 184 1.85 4.81 1.58
CA ASP A 184 2.24 3.82 0.58
C ASP A 184 1.69 2.42 0.91
N ALA A 185 1.72 2.03 2.18
CA ALA A 185 1.22 0.74 2.65
C ALA A 185 -0.30 0.61 2.47
N ALA A 186 -1.06 1.66 2.81
CA ALA A 186 -2.51 1.71 2.64
C ALA A 186 -2.92 1.64 1.17
N LEU A 187 -2.24 2.42 0.31
CA LEU A 187 -2.46 2.38 -1.14
C LEU A 187 -2.14 1.00 -1.72
N ALA A 188 -1.05 0.37 -1.27
CA ALA A 188 -0.68 -0.97 -1.70
C ALA A 188 -1.75 -1.99 -1.30
N CYS A 189 -2.16 -2.03 -0.03
CA CYS A 189 -3.15 -2.99 0.46
C CYS A 189 -4.50 -2.83 -0.22
N HIS A 190 -4.97 -1.59 -0.44
CA HIS A 190 -6.22 -1.36 -1.16
C HIS A 190 -6.16 -1.89 -2.60
N ARG A 191 -5.13 -1.50 -3.36
CA ARG A 191 -5.01 -1.90 -4.78
C ARG A 191 -4.74 -3.39 -4.95
N LEU A 192 -3.91 -3.98 -4.09
CA LEU A 192 -3.67 -5.43 -4.08
C LEU A 192 -4.91 -6.21 -3.66
N GLY A 193 -5.73 -5.68 -2.75
CA GLY A 193 -7.01 -6.27 -2.38
C GLY A 193 -7.97 -6.39 -3.56
N HIS A 194 -8.08 -5.33 -4.36
CA HIS A 194 -8.88 -5.37 -5.60
C HIS A 194 -8.33 -6.37 -6.62
N LEU A 195 -7.01 -6.43 -6.81
CA LEU A 195 -6.41 -7.40 -7.73
C LEU A 195 -6.58 -8.85 -7.24
N LEU A 196 -6.50 -9.10 -5.93
CA LEU A 196 -6.78 -10.42 -5.38
C LEU A 196 -8.26 -10.78 -5.55
N ASP A 197 -9.18 -9.83 -5.36
CA ASP A 197 -10.60 -10.06 -5.67
C ASP A 197 -10.81 -10.39 -7.15
N ALA A 198 -10.23 -9.61 -8.06
CA ALA A 198 -10.31 -9.83 -9.50
C ALA A 198 -9.66 -11.14 -9.93
N ALA A 199 -8.63 -11.62 -9.22
CA ALA A 199 -8.02 -12.92 -9.48
C ALA A 199 -8.99 -14.10 -9.31
N MET A 200 -10.03 -13.94 -8.47
CA MET A 200 -11.12 -14.92 -8.37
C MET A 200 -11.90 -15.01 -9.68
N ASP A 201 -12.26 -13.87 -10.26
CA ASP A 201 -13.04 -13.81 -11.49
C ASP A 201 -12.22 -14.30 -12.68
N VAL A 202 -10.92 -13.97 -12.72
CA VAL A 202 -9.98 -14.55 -13.71
C VAL A 202 -9.88 -16.07 -13.54
N ALA A 203 -9.80 -16.57 -12.31
CA ALA A 203 -9.79 -18.00 -12.08
C ALA A 203 -11.09 -18.66 -12.56
N VAL A 204 -12.27 -18.07 -12.33
CA VAL A 204 -13.55 -18.60 -12.85
C VAL A 204 -13.53 -18.76 -14.37
N LEU A 205 -13.03 -17.76 -15.10
CA LEU A 205 -12.87 -17.85 -16.56
C LEU A 205 -11.96 -19.03 -16.95
N SER A 206 -10.82 -19.18 -16.27
CA SER A 206 -9.87 -20.25 -16.54
C SER A 206 -10.44 -21.63 -16.20
N PHE A 207 -11.17 -21.77 -15.08
CA PHE A 207 -11.85 -23.02 -14.69
C PHE A 207 -12.90 -23.40 -15.73
N THR A 208 -13.67 -22.43 -16.20
CA THR A 208 -14.69 -22.65 -17.25
C THR A 208 -14.05 -23.05 -18.57
N ALA A 209 -12.95 -22.38 -18.96
CA ALA A 209 -12.29 -22.60 -20.25
C ALA A 209 -11.69 -24.00 -20.43
N VAL A 210 -11.40 -24.71 -19.33
CA VAL A 210 -10.82 -26.06 -19.37
C VAL A 210 -11.74 -27.14 -18.80
N ASP A 211 -12.98 -26.78 -18.43
CA ASP A 211 -13.90 -27.65 -17.69
C ASP A 211 -13.22 -28.28 -16.46
N ALA A 212 -12.72 -27.41 -15.56
CA ALA A 212 -11.99 -27.83 -14.37
C ALA A 212 -12.93 -28.45 -13.31
N SER A 213 -12.45 -29.51 -12.66
CA SER A 213 -13.16 -30.26 -11.64
C SER A 213 -13.54 -29.37 -10.45
N PRO A 214 -14.83 -29.36 -10.04
CA PRO A 214 -15.26 -28.67 -8.83
C PRO A 214 -14.97 -29.48 -7.55
N GLU A 215 -14.55 -30.75 -7.66
CA GLU A 215 -14.34 -31.64 -6.51
C GLU A 215 -13.37 -31.07 -5.45
N PRO A 216 -12.21 -30.48 -5.81
CA PRO A 216 -11.31 -29.86 -4.83
C PRO A 216 -11.95 -28.72 -4.02
N LEU A 217 -13.02 -28.15 -4.55
CA LEU A 217 -13.75 -27.06 -3.92
C LEU A 217 -14.84 -27.59 -3.00
N ALA A 218 -15.20 -28.88 -3.00
CA ALA A 218 -16.33 -29.42 -2.24
C ALA A 218 -16.31 -29.03 -0.74
N ALA A 219 -17.49 -28.83 -0.14
CA ALA A 219 -17.63 -28.41 1.25
C ALA A 219 -16.91 -29.35 2.22
N VAL A 220 -17.08 -30.67 2.05
CA VAL A 220 -16.42 -31.70 2.87
C VAL A 220 -14.88 -31.61 2.83
N VAL A 221 -14.30 -31.19 1.69
CA VAL A 221 -12.85 -30.98 1.56
C VAL A 221 -12.40 -29.77 2.39
N GLN A 222 -13.20 -28.70 2.41
CA GLN A 222 -12.88 -27.51 3.19
C GLN A 222 -13.12 -27.73 4.69
N GLU A 223 -14.17 -28.47 5.07
CA GLU A 223 -14.45 -28.85 6.45
C GLU A 223 -13.35 -29.73 7.06
N ALA A 224 -12.75 -30.62 6.25
CA ALA A 224 -11.64 -31.44 6.68
C ALA A 224 -10.36 -30.63 7.03
N ARG A 225 -10.23 -29.41 6.51
CA ARG A 225 -9.13 -28.48 6.81
C ARG A 225 -9.65 -27.03 6.86
N PRO A 226 -10.17 -26.58 8.02
CA PRO A 226 -10.95 -25.35 8.13
C PRO A 226 -10.09 -24.08 8.21
N GLN A 227 -9.23 -23.86 7.20
CA GLN A 227 -8.55 -22.57 7.03
C GLN A 227 -9.55 -21.53 6.51
N PRO A 228 -9.76 -20.37 7.18
CA PRO A 228 -10.83 -19.44 6.85
C PRO A 228 -10.79 -18.94 5.40
N GLY A 229 -9.65 -18.40 4.95
CA GLY A 229 -9.50 -17.93 3.58
C GLY A 229 -9.70 -19.04 2.55
N GLN A 230 -9.21 -20.25 2.83
CA GLN A 230 -9.39 -21.42 1.94
C GLN A 230 -10.87 -21.75 1.75
N ALA A 231 -11.62 -21.83 2.86
CA ALA A 231 -13.04 -22.16 2.83
C ALA A 231 -13.86 -21.07 2.10
N ALA A 232 -13.54 -19.79 2.33
CA ALA A 232 -14.20 -18.66 1.68
C ALA A 232 -13.98 -18.66 0.16
N VAL A 233 -12.73 -18.84 -0.29
CA VAL A 233 -12.38 -18.91 -1.72
C VAL A 233 -13.08 -20.08 -2.41
N ALA A 234 -13.04 -21.27 -1.80
CA ALA A 234 -13.71 -22.44 -2.33
C ALA A 234 -15.23 -22.25 -2.43
N ALA A 235 -15.85 -21.64 -1.40
CA ALA A 235 -17.29 -21.35 -1.42
C ALA A 235 -17.68 -20.38 -2.54
N ARG A 236 -16.90 -19.31 -2.75
CA ARG A 236 -17.15 -18.34 -3.83
C ARG A 236 -17.05 -19.00 -5.20
N LEU A 237 -15.97 -19.76 -5.47
CA LEU A 237 -15.81 -20.47 -6.74
C LEU A 237 -16.93 -21.49 -6.98
N ARG A 238 -17.31 -22.29 -5.97
CA ARG A 238 -18.43 -23.24 -6.10
C ARG A 238 -19.74 -22.55 -6.49
N GLY A 239 -19.97 -21.33 -5.98
CA GLY A 239 -21.17 -20.55 -6.30
C GLY A 239 -21.19 -19.99 -7.73
N GLN A 240 -20.02 -19.92 -8.40
CA GLN A 240 -19.87 -19.35 -9.74
C GLN A 240 -19.69 -20.42 -10.83
N LEU A 241 -19.27 -21.64 -10.48
CA LEU A 241 -19.02 -22.72 -11.42
C LEU A 241 -20.21 -23.67 -11.56
N ALA A 242 -20.45 -24.13 -12.79
CA ALA A 242 -21.42 -25.18 -13.07
C ALA A 242 -20.98 -26.52 -12.43
N HIS A 243 -21.93 -27.30 -11.91
CA HIS A 243 -21.66 -28.60 -11.31
C HIS A 243 -21.88 -29.72 -12.34
N GLU A 244 -20.95 -29.85 -13.27
CA GLU A 244 -20.96 -30.96 -14.23
C GLU A 244 -19.83 -31.96 -13.92
N PRO A 245 -20.05 -33.26 -14.18
CA PRO A 245 -19.01 -34.27 -14.02
C PRO A 245 -17.90 -34.05 -15.04
N THR A 246 -16.69 -33.77 -14.55
CA THR A 246 -15.52 -33.56 -15.41
C THR A 246 -14.87 -34.88 -15.80
N ILE A 247 -14.29 -34.94 -17.01
CA ILE A 247 -13.67 -36.16 -17.57
C ILE A 247 -12.39 -36.56 -16.80
N ARG A 248 -11.66 -35.58 -16.26
CA ARG A 248 -10.37 -35.78 -15.60
C ARG A 248 -10.55 -36.07 -14.11
N ILE A 249 -9.76 -37.02 -13.59
CA ILE A 249 -9.74 -37.37 -12.15
C ILE A 249 -9.17 -36.21 -11.31
N GLN A 250 -8.11 -35.54 -11.80
CA GLN A 250 -7.51 -34.39 -11.13
C GLN A 250 -6.99 -33.38 -12.14
N ASP A 251 -7.22 -32.10 -11.86
CA ASP A 251 -6.59 -31.00 -12.57
C ASP A 251 -5.20 -30.64 -12.00
N PRO A 252 -4.38 -29.90 -12.78
CA PRO A 252 -3.14 -29.30 -12.31
C PRO A 252 -3.33 -28.40 -11.08
N TYR A 253 -2.23 -28.16 -10.35
CA TYR A 253 -2.27 -27.36 -9.13
C TYR A 253 -2.75 -25.92 -9.31
N GLY A 254 -2.61 -25.35 -10.51
CA GLY A 254 -3.21 -24.04 -10.84
C GLY A 254 -4.70 -23.95 -10.51
N PHE A 255 -5.41 -25.07 -10.58
CA PHE A 255 -6.84 -25.20 -10.27
C PHE A 255 -7.04 -25.82 -8.89
N ARG A 256 -6.50 -27.03 -8.68
CA ARG A 256 -6.78 -27.84 -7.48
C ARG A 256 -6.26 -27.24 -6.17
N ALA A 257 -5.16 -26.47 -6.24
CA ALA A 257 -4.56 -25.83 -5.07
C ALA A 257 -4.96 -24.34 -4.93
N PHE A 258 -5.84 -23.83 -5.80
CA PHE A 258 -6.16 -22.40 -5.85
C PHE A 258 -6.77 -21.89 -4.55
N ALA A 259 -7.75 -22.61 -3.99
CA ALA A 259 -8.40 -22.20 -2.75
C ALA A 259 -7.40 -22.06 -1.58
N GLN A 260 -6.45 -22.99 -1.49
CA GLN A 260 -5.44 -23.02 -0.44
C GLN A 260 -4.48 -21.83 -0.55
N VAL A 261 -4.00 -21.55 -1.75
CA VAL A 261 -2.99 -20.51 -1.99
C VAL A 261 -3.62 -19.12 -1.99
N HIS A 262 -4.72 -18.95 -2.70
CA HIS A 262 -5.39 -17.65 -2.79
C HIS A 262 -6.05 -17.28 -1.45
N GLY A 263 -6.63 -18.24 -0.74
CA GLY A 263 -7.14 -18.05 0.61
C GLY A 263 -6.07 -17.57 1.59
N ALA A 264 -4.88 -18.16 1.54
CA ALA A 264 -3.75 -17.72 2.35
C ALA A 264 -3.30 -16.27 2.02
N ALA A 265 -3.40 -15.85 0.76
CA ALA A 265 -3.11 -14.48 0.35
C ALA A 265 -4.15 -13.49 0.90
N LEU A 266 -5.45 -13.82 0.85
CA LEU A 266 -6.51 -13.00 1.43
C LEU A 266 -6.38 -12.87 2.95
N ASP A 267 -6.10 -13.97 3.66
CA ASP A 267 -5.87 -13.93 5.11
C ASP A 267 -4.65 -13.08 5.47
N THR A 268 -3.60 -13.12 4.64
CA THR A 268 -2.39 -12.31 4.83
C THR A 268 -2.63 -10.84 4.55
N LEU A 269 -3.40 -10.51 3.51
CA LEU A 269 -3.84 -9.14 3.24
C LEU A 269 -4.67 -8.59 4.39
N GLY A 270 -5.64 -9.36 4.91
CA GLY A 270 -6.47 -8.94 6.04
C GLY A 270 -5.65 -8.58 7.29
N ARG A 271 -4.59 -9.36 7.58
CA ARG A 271 -3.63 -9.03 8.65
C ARG A 271 -2.85 -7.75 8.34
N ALA A 272 -2.38 -7.56 7.11
CA ALA A 272 -1.67 -6.34 6.73
C ALA A 272 -2.55 -5.10 6.86
N VAL A 273 -3.78 -5.15 6.36
CA VAL A 273 -4.78 -4.08 6.48
C VAL A 273 -5.01 -3.74 7.96
N THR A 274 -5.28 -4.73 8.81
CA THR A 274 -5.50 -4.53 10.25
C THR A 274 -4.31 -3.81 10.91
N THR A 275 -3.09 -4.27 10.62
CA THR A 275 -1.87 -3.67 11.17
C THR A 275 -1.68 -2.22 10.70
N ILE A 276 -1.91 -1.94 9.41
CA ILE A 276 -1.75 -0.59 8.84
C ILE A 276 -2.83 0.34 9.39
N GLU A 277 -4.09 -0.08 9.41
CA GLU A 277 -5.20 0.73 9.91
C GLU A 277 -5.09 1.03 11.41
N THR A 278 -4.42 0.15 12.18
CA THR A 278 -4.06 0.46 13.57
C THR A 278 -3.14 1.69 13.61
N ASP A 279 -2.07 1.71 12.82
CA ASP A 279 -1.08 2.81 12.82
C ASP A 279 -1.60 4.09 12.13
N LEU A 280 -2.52 3.97 11.16
CA LEU A 280 -3.22 5.12 10.56
C LEU A 280 -4.03 5.92 11.59
N ASN A 281 -4.50 5.24 12.64
CA ASN A 281 -5.41 5.77 13.66
C ASN A 281 -4.75 5.88 15.04
N ALA A 282 -3.42 5.81 15.10
CA ALA A 282 -2.64 5.88 16.33
C ALA A 282 -1.85 7.19 16.46
N ALA A 283 -1.60 7.59 17.72
CA ALA A 283 -0.65 8.63 18.07
C ALA A 283 0.74 8.03 18.28
N THR A 284 1.55 8.04 17.21
CA THR A 284 2.86 7.37 17.17
C THR A 284 4.03 8.30 17.49
N GLU A 285 3.75 9.54 17.92
CA GLU A 285 4.77 10.56 18.15
C GLU A 285 5.70 10.25 19.32
N ASN A 286 6.94 10.74 19.20
CA ASN A 286 7.90 10.76 20.30
C ASN A 286 8.45 12.18 20.52
N PRO A 287 8.23 12.79 21.71
CA PRO A 287 7.44 12.27 22.83
C PRO A 287 5.93 12.29 22.57
N LEU A 288 5.18 11.45 23.28
CA LEU A 288 3.72 11.48 23.33
C LEU A 288 3.25 12.37 24.49
N PHE A 289 2.47 13.40 24.21
CA PHE A 289 1.89 14.30 25.21
C PHE A 289 0.52 13.81 25.66
N ALA A 290 0.44 13.24 26.86
CA ALA A 290 -0.79 12.68 27.41
C ALA A 290 -0.75 12.70 28.95
N ALA A 291 -1.93 12.84 29.56
CA ALA A 291 -2.09 12.82 31.01
C ALA A 291 -1.15 13.80 31.75
N SER A 292 -1.01 15.03 31.23
CA SER A 292 -0.14 16.10 31.77
C SER A 292 1.36 15.80 31.74
N LEU A 293 1.80 14.80 30.98
CA LEU A 293 3.21 14.37 30.87
C LEU A 293 3.66 14.29 29.41
N ALA A 294 4.97 14.34 29.20
CA ALA A 294 5.62 13.93 27.96
C ALA A 294 6.23 12.53 28.13
N TRP A 295 5.74 11.57 27.34
CA TRP A 295 6.17 10.18 27.38
C TRP A 295 7.15 9.90 26.23
N HIS A 296 8.44 9.77 26.56
CA HIS A 296 9.48 9.39 25.61
C HIS A 296 9.40 7.90 25.29
N ASN A 297 9.24 7.56 24.01
CA ASN A 297 8.87 6.22 23.59
C ASN A 297 9.40 5.88 22.17
N GLY A 298 9.11 4.67 21.69
CA GLY A 298 9.54 4.14 20.39
C GLY A 298 8.41 3.91 19.38
N ASN A 299 7.23 4.52 19.55
CA ASN A 299 6.05 4.26 18.71
C ASN A 299 6.23 4.68 17.24
N PHE A 300 7.24 5.51 16.93
CA PHE A 300 7.64 5.85 15.55
C PHE A 300 8.23 4.66 14.78
N HIS A 301 8.49 3.52 15.43
CA HIS A 301 9.11 2.34 14.83
C HIS A 301 8.09 1.34 14.26
N SER A 302 7.91 1.31 12.93
CA SER A 302 6.85 0.54 12.27
C SER A 302 7.22 -0.92 11.91
N ALA A 303 7.85 -1.65 12.84
CA ALA A 303 8.21 -3.07 12.62
C ALA A 303 7.01 -3.97 12.28
N PRO A 304 5.84 -3.86 12.96
CA PRO A 304 4.67 -4.69 12.63
C PRO A 304 4.22 -4.51 11.17
N VAL A 305 4.22 -3.27 10.68
CA VAL A 305 3.88 -2.93 9.29
C VAL A 305 4.85 -3.60 8.31
N ALA A 306 6.16 -3.52 8.58
CA ALA A 306 7.17 -4.13 7.72
C ALA A 306 6.97 -5.65 7.60
N LEU A 307 6.83 -6.35 8.73
CA LEU A 307 6.65 -7.81 8.75
C LEU A 307 5.35 -8.25 8.07
N ALA A 308 4.25 -7.52 8.27
CA ALA A 308 2.98 -7.82 7.63
C ALA A 308 3.07 -7.68 6.10
N LEU A 309 3.78 -6.67 5.61
CA LEU A 309 3.98 -6.43 4.18
C LEU A 309 4.98 -7.41 3.55
N ASP A 310 6.02 -7.86 4.26
CA ASP A 310 6.91 -8.95 3.81
C ASP A 310 6.11 -10.24 3.61
N ALA A 311 5.26 -10.58 4.57
CA ALA A 311 4.37 -11.74 4.45
C ALA A 311 3.40 -11.60 3.27
N LEU A 312 2.79 -10.42 3.09
CA LEU A 312 1.89 -10.17 1.96
C LEU A 312 2.61 -10.36 0.62
N ARG A 313 3.78 -9.74 0.43
CA ARG A 313 4.57 -9.87 -0.81
C ARG A 313 4.92 -11.33 -1.12
N ALA A 314 5.27 -12.13 -0.12
CA ALA A 314 5.51 -13.57 -0.29
C ALA A 314 4.25 -14.33 -0.72
N ALA A 315 3.07 -13.99 -0.19
CA ALA A 315 1.81 -14.61 -0.57
C ALA A 315 1.37 -14.24 -2.00
N LEU A 316 1.64 -13.01 -2.44
CA LEU A 316 1.36 -12.57 -3.82
C LEU A 316 2.12 -13.41 -4.85
N VAL A 317 3.39 -13.73 -4.59
CA VAL A 317 4.19 -14.57 -5.50
C VAL A 317 3.55 -15.95 -5.70
N GLN A 318 3.03 -16.57 -4.65
CA GLN A 318 2.39 -17.87 -4.75
C GLN A 318 1.08 -17.78 -5.56
N THR A 319 0.31 -16.72 -5.37
CA THR A 319 -0.92 -16.47 -6.16
C THR A 319 -0.58 -16.30 -7.64
N ALA A 320 0.42 -15.47 -7.95
CA ALA A 320 0.88 -15.24 -9.32
C ALA A 320 1.48 -16.52 -9.95
N GLN A 321 2.18 -17.35 -9.19
CA GLN A 321 2.65 -18.66 -9.66
C GLN A 321 1.49 -19.55 -10.11
N LEU A 322 0.42 -19.66 -9.33
CA LEU A 322 -0.75 -20.44 -9.75
C LEU A 322 -1.47 -19.83 -10.95
N SER A 323 -1.52 -18.50 -11.06
CA SER A 323 -2.03 -17.82 -12.24
C SER A 323 -1.23 -18.19 -13.51
N THR A 324 0.10 -18.13 -13.45
CA THR A 324 0.94 -18.56 -14.58
C THR A 324 0.83 -20.06 -14.89
N ALA A 325 0.56 -20.91 -13.89
CA ALA A 325 0.30 -22.32 -14.11
C ALA A 325 -1.05 -22.57 -14.83
N ARG A 326 -2.10 -21.79 -14.50
CA ARG A 326 -3.35 -21.83 -15.25
C ARG A 326 -3.18 -21.28 -16.66
N LEU A 327 -2.43 -20.19 -16.83
CA LEU A 327 -2.07 -19.67 -18.15
C LEU A 327 -1.42 -20.75 -19.02
N ALA A 328 -0.44 -21.49 -18.50
CA ALA A 328 0.19 -22.59 -19.23
C ALA A 328 -0.80 -23.73 -19.58
N THR A 329 -1.75 -24.01 -18.68
CA THR A 329 -2.79 -25.02 -18.93
C THR A 329 -3.73 -24.58 -20.08
N LEU A 330 -4.05 -23.29 -20.17
CA LEU A 330 -4.85 -22.73 -21.26
C LEU A 330 -4.15 -22.81 -22.63
N MET A 331 -2.82 -22.96 -22.65
CA MET A 331 -2.07 -23.11 -23.91
C MET A 331 -2.03 -24.56 -24.42
N ASP A 332 -2.51 -25.52 -23.62
CA ASP A 332 -2.39 -26.95 -23.91
C ASP A 332 -3.71 -27.52 -24.50
N PRO A 333 -3.66 -28.10 -25.72
CA PRO A 333 -4.79 -28.77 -26.35
C PRO A 333 -5.43 -29.88 -25.51
N ALA A 334 -4.64 -30.54 -24.64
CA ALA A 334 -5.14 -31.62 -23.80
C ALA A 334 -6.20 -31.14 -22.78
N TYR A 335 -6.23 -29.84 -22.50
CA TYR A 335 -7.18 -29.23 -21.56
C TYR A 335 -8.24 -28.40 -22.26
N THR A 336 -7.88 -27.69 -23.34
CA THR A 336 -8.80 -26.77 -24.04
C THR A 336 -9.50 -27.38 -25.25
N GLY A 337 -8.97 -28.48 -25.81
CA GLY A 337 -9.42 -29.02 -27.10
C GLY A 337 -9.13 -28.09 -28.30
N ARG A 338 -8.42 -26.98 -28.08
CA ARG A 338 -8.01 -26.02 -29.11
C ARG A 338 -6.65 -26.41 -29.70
N LEU A 339 -6.21 -25.69 -30.74
CA LEU A 339 -4.82 -25.82 -31.21
C LEU A 339 -3.84 -25.31 -30.13
N PRO A 340 -2.58 -25.79 -30.14
CA PRO A 340 -1.55 -25.32 -29.22
C PRO A 340 -1.48 -23.80 -29.17
N PHE A 341 -1.29 -23.26 -27.98
CA PHE A 341 -1.19 -21.82 -27.72
C PHE A 341 -2.42 -21.02 -28.16
N LEU A 342 -3.59 -21.66 -28.31
CA LEU A 342 -4.80 -21.03 -28.82
C LEU A 342 -4.56 -20.39 -30.21
N ALA A 343 -3.77 -21.04 -31.06
CA ALA A 343 -3.53 -20.61 -32.43
C ALA A 343 -4.79 -20.76 -33.30
N ASP A 344 -4.91 -19.93 -34.34
CA ASP A 344 -5.99 -20.06 -35.34
C ASP A 344 -5.73 -21.19 -36.34
N ARG A 345 -4.46 -21.56 -36.55
CA ARG A 345 -4.04 -22.57 -37.52
C ARG A 345 -2.84 -23.40 -37.05
N PRO A 346 -2.66 -24.63 -37.55
CA PRO A 346 -1.54 -25.48 -37.17
C PRO A 346 -0.18 -24.83 -37.43
N GLY A 347 0.73 -24.94 -36.45
CA GLY A 347 2.10 -24.42 -36.53
C GLY A 347 2.26 -22.93 -36.22
N ALA A 348 1.17 -22.20 -35.97
CA ALA A 348 1.23 -20.82 -35.48
C ALA A 348 1.50 -20.78 -33.97
N SER A 349 2.01 -19.65 -33.48
CA SER A 349 2.37 -19.48 -32.06
C SER A 349 1.24 -18.90 -31.22
N GLY A 350 0.16 -18.39 -31.82
CA GLY A 350 -1.03 -17.95 -31.11
C GLY A 350 -0.71 -16.98 -29.96
N ALA A 351 -1.15 -17.36 -28.77
CA ALA A 351 -1.03 -16.61 -27.53
C ALA A 351 0.19 -16.99 -26.68
N LEU A 352 1.15 -17.78 -27.20
CA LEU A 352 2.38 -18.17 -26.49
C LEU A 352 3.09 -16.97 -25.85
N ILE A 353 3.10 -15.82 -26.53
CA ILE A 353 3.80 -14.62 -26.06
C ILE A 353 3.26 -14.09 -24.71
N LEU A 354 2.01 -14.43 -24.33
CA LEU A 354 1.46 -14.08 -23.01
C LEU A 354 2.23 -14.78 -21.88
N GLU A 355 2.74 -16.00 -22.09
CA GLU A 355 3.54 -16.70 -21.09
C GLU A 355 4.85 -15.96 -20.79
N TYR A 356 5.48 -15.37 -21.83
CA TYR A 356 6.70 -14.60 -21.68
C TYR A 356 6.45 -13.34 -20.85
N VAL A 357 5.40 -12.59 -21.16
CA VAL A 357 5.01 -11.39 -20.40
C VAL A 357 4.69 -11.73 -18.95
N ALA A 358 3.90 -12.78 -18.72
CA ALA A 358 3.53 -13.18 -17.37
C ALA A 358 4.73 -13.69 -16.55
N GLN A 359 5.65 -14.46 -17.14
CA GLN A 359 6.84 -14.94 -16.44
C GLN A 359 7.82 -13.80 -16.12
N ASP A 360 7.95 -12.79 -16.99
CA ASP A 360 8.77 -11.60 -16.72
C ASP A 360 8.19 -10.75 -15.57
N ALA A 361 6.88 -10.50 -15.59
CA ALA A 361 6.18 -9.85 -14.49
C ALA A 361 6.31 -10.64 -13.18
N LEU A 362 6.18 -11.97 -13.23
CA LEU A 362 6.39 -12.85 -12.07
C LEU A 362 7.85 -12.82 -11.57
N ALA A 363 8.84 -12.68 -12.45
CA ALA A 363 10.24 -12.50 -12.03
C ALA A 363 10.43 -11.21 -11.22
N THR A 364 9.77 -10.13 -11.63
CA THR A 364 9.73 -8.88 -10.87
C THR A 364 9.07 -9.08 -9.50
N LEU A 365 7.92 -9.76 -9.41
CA LEU A 365 7.28 -10.09 -8.13
C LEU A 365 8.20 -10.90 -7.20
N ARG A 366 8.92 -11.90 -7.71
CA ARG A 366 9.86 -12.69 -6.92
C ARG A 366 10.98 -11.83 -6.36
N HIS A 367 11.54 -10.93 -7.17
CA HIS A 367 12.57 -10.01 -6.68
C HIS A 367 12.02 -9.07 -5.60
N LEU A 368 10.82 -8.52 -5.83
CA LEU A 368 10.12 -7.67 -4.89
C LEU A 368 9.66 -8.41 -3.63
N ALA A 369 9.61 -9.74 -3.60
CA ALA A 369 9.20 -10.51 -2.42
C ALA A 369 10.36 -10.88 -1.49
N ASN A 370 11.60 -10.55 -1.85
CA ASN A 370 12.72 -10.70 -0.92
C ASN A 370 12.46 -9.87 0.35
N PRO A 371 12.68 -10.45 1.54
CA PRO A 371 12.40 -9.78 2.79
C PRO A 371 13.30 -8.56 2.96
N VAL A 372 12.71 -7.44 3.36
CA VAL A 372 13.48 -6.21 3.68
C VAL A 372 13.79 -6.14 5.17
N THR A 373 13.03 -6.87 6.00
CA THR A 373 13.15 -6.88 7.46
C THR A 373 14.40 -7.60 7.97
N THR A 374 15.22 -8.16 7.09
CA THR A 374 16.54 -8.72 7.42
C THR A 374 17.68 -7.69 7.31
N GLY A 375 17.37 -6.48 6.84
CA GLY A 375 18.31 -5.37 6.79
C GLY A 375 18.73 -4.87 8.18
N THR A 376 19.86 -4.18 8.24
CA THR A 376 20.31 -3.46 9.44
C THR A 376 20.73 -2.06 9.07
N ALA A 377 20.61 -1.12 10.01
CA ALA A 377 21.08 0.24 9.86
C ALA A 377 21.59 0.76 11.21
N THR A 378 22.70 1.49 11.17
CA THR A 378 23.22 2.20 12.34
C THR A 378 23.53 3.63 11.92
N ILE A 379 22.78 4.57 12.47
CA ILE A 379 22.89 6.01 12.17
C ILE A 379 22.94 6.79 13.48
N SER A 380 22.97 8.13 13.39
CA SER A 380 22.93 8.98 14.59
C SER A 380 24.04 8.62 15.59
N ARG A 381 25.27 8.44 15.07
CA ARG A 381 26.47 8.03 15.86
C ARG A 381 26.27 6.76 16.71
N GLY A 382 25.42 5.82 16.26
CA GLY A 382 25.15 4.57 16.95
C GLY A 382 24.00 4.62 17.96
N VAL A 383 23.32 5.75 18.08
CA VAL A 383 22.13 5.88 18.94
C VAL A 383 20.90 5.27 18.30
N GLU A 384 20.80 5.37 16.97
CA GLU A 384 19.76 4.76 16.17
C GLU A 384 20.39 3.54 15.49
N ASP A 385 20.45 2.43 16.22
CA ASP A 385 21.15 1.20 15.86
C ASP A 385 20.24 0.11 15.28
N HIS A 386 18.95 0.42 15.09
CA HIS A 386 17.97 -0.46 14.48
C HIS A 386 16.97 0.31 13.60
N ALA A 387 16.53 -0.32 12.51
CA ALA A 387 15.45 0.17 11.66
C ALA A 387 14.61 -0.99 11.12
N GLY A 388 13.28 -0.83 11.13
CA GLY A 388 12.36 -1.88 10.67
C GLY A 388 12.22 -2.01 9.15
N PHE A 389 12.73 -1.05 8.37
CA PHE A 389 12.62 -0.99 6.91
C PHE A 389 11.16 -1.00 6.38
N ALA A 390 10.21 -0.52 7.19
CA ALA A 390 8.80 -0.43 6.82
C ALA A 390 8.57 0.42 5.55
N THR A 391 9.36 1.48 5.38
CA THR A 391 9.34 2.32 4.17
C THR A 391 9.63 1.51 2.91
N GLN A 392 10.64 0.63 2.96
CA GLN A 392 11.03 -0.24 1.85
C GLN A 392 9.95 -1.31 1.61
N ALA A 393 9.42 -1.91 2.67
CA ALA A 393 8.33 -2.89 2.59
C ALA A 393 7.08 -2.29 1.91
N ALA A 394 6.66 -1.09 2.32
CA ALA A 394 5.51 -0.37 1.74
C ALA A 394 5.70 -0.05 0.26
N ARG A 395 6.88 0.47 -0.12
CA ARG A 395 7.19 0.77 -1.52
C ARG A 395 7.28 -0.48 -2.38
N HIS A 396 7.87 -1.56 -1.86
CA HIS A 396 7.92 -2.83 -2.59
C HIS A 396 6.53 -3.43 -2.76
N ALA A 397 5.67 -3.36 -1.73
CA ALA A 397 4.29 -3.81 -1.83
C ALA A 397 3.51 -3.00 -2.88
N LEU A 398 3.65 -1.67 -2.90
CA LEU A 398 3.02 -0.82 -3.91
C LEU A 398 3.53 -1.14 -5.32
N ARG A 399 4.82 -1.44 -5.47
CA ARG A 399 5.42 -1.87 -6.76
C ARG A 399 4.98 -3.27 -7.20
N CYS A 400 4.42 -4.11 -6.32
CA CYS A 400 3.87 -5.40 -6.70
C CYS A 400 2.54 -5.29 -7.48
N VAL A 401 1.86 -4.14 -7.43
CA VAL A 401 0.54 -3.96 -8.06
C VAL A 401 0.58 -4.20 -9.56
N GLU A 402 1.45 -3.52 -10.30
CA GLU A 402 1.53 -3.63 -11.76
C GLU A 402 1.97 -5.02 -12.24
N PRO A 403 3.03 -5.65 -11.69
CA PRO A 403 3.39 -7.01 -12.07
C PRO A 403 2.29 -8.04 -11.78
N LEU A 404 1.55 -7.91 -10.67
CA LEU A 404 0.42 -8.79 -10.38
C LEU A 404 -0.72 -8.58 -11.37
N GLU A 405 -1.07 -7.33 -11.67
CA GLU A 405 -2.07 -6.98 -12.68
C GLU A 405 -1.72 -7.59 -14.04
N LEU A 406 -0.45 -7.48 -14.48
CA LEU A 406 0.00 -8.05 -15.75
C LEU A 406 -0.12 -9.57 -15.80
N VAL A 407 0.27 -10.28 -14.72
CA VAL A 407 0.11 -11.73 -14.63
C VAL A 407 -1.35 -12.14 -14.78
N LEU A 408 -2.25 -11.48 -14.04
CA LEU A 408 -3.68 -11.75 -14.08
C LEU A 408 -4.29 -11.38 -15.45
N ALA A 409 -3.86 -10.29 -16.06
CA ALA A 409 -4.33 -9.85 -17.37
C ALA A 409 -3.92 -10.83 -18.48
N CYS A 410 -2.71 -11.39 -18.42
CA CYS A 410 -2.27 -12.44 -19.33
C CYS A 410 -3.14 -13.70 -19.20
N GLU A 411 -3.39 -14.17 -17.98
CA GLU A 411 -4.31 -15.30 -17.74
C GLU A 411 -5.71 -15.01 -18.28
N ARG A 412 -6.28 -13.85 -17.96
CA ARG A 412 -7.60 -13.42 -18.43
C ARG A 412 -7.68 -13.38 -19.95
N THR A 413 -6.66 -12.83 -20.62
CA THR A 413 -6.59 -12.74 -22.08
C THR A 413 -6.62 -14.13 -22.71
N ALA A 414 -5.83 -15.07 -22.18
CA ALA A 414 -5.82 -16.44 -22.66
C ALA A 414 -7.15 -17.16 -22.39
N ALA A 415 -7.74 -16.99 -21.20
CA ALA A 415 -9.01 -17.61 -20.85
C ALA A 415 -10.14 -17.12 -21.77
N MET A 416 -10.22 -15.81 -22.00
CA MET A 416 -11.17 -15.22 -22.94
C MET A 416 -10.95 -15.73 -24.37
N ARG A 417 -9.70 -15.84 -24.83
CA ARG A 417 -9.38 -16.39 -26.15
C ARG A 417 -9.68 -17.88 -26.28
N SER A 418 -9.66 -18.65 -25.20
CA SER A 418 -10.05 -20.08 -25.21
C SER A 418 -11.57 -20.25 -25.28
N LEU A 419 -12.31 -19.42 -24.54
CA LEU A 419 -13.77 -19.42 -24.48
C LEU A 419 -14.43 -18.95 -25.78
N HIS A 420 -13.75 -18.09 -26.55
CA HIS A 420 -14.19 -17.65 -27.87
C HIS A 420 -13.38 -18.38 -28.95
N ASP A 421 -13.90 -18.54 -30.17
CA ASP A 421 -13.08 -19.12 -31.24
C ASP A 421 -11.86 -18.22 -31.51
N PRO A 422 -10.62 -18.75 -31.50
CA PRO A 422 -9.43 -17.93 -31.61
C PRO A 422 -9.40 -17.13 -32.92
N ALA A 423 -9.35 -15.81 -32.82
CA ALA A 423 -9.14 -14.95 -33.99
C ALA A 423 -7.74 -15.21 -34.61
N PRO A 424 -7.54 -14.86 -35.90
CA PRO A 424 -6.23 -14.99 -36.56
C PRO A 424 -5.09 -14.37 -35.75
N ASP A 425 -3.91 -14.96 -35.83
CA ASP A 425 -2.72 -14.47 -35.14
C ASP A 425 -2.46 -12.98 -35.46
N ARG A 426 -2.42 -12.16 -34.40
CA ARG A 426 -2.23 -10.70 -34.45
C ARG A 426 -1.59 -10.20 -33.15
N PRO A 427 -1.08 -8.96 -33.09
CA PRO A 427 -0.68 -8.37 -31.82
C PRO A 427 -1.81 -8.42 -30.79
N LEU A 428 -1.49 -8.94 -29.59
CA LEU A 428 -2.44 -9.08 -28.48
C LEU A 428 -2.40 -7.89 -27.50
N THR A 429 -1.73 -6.79 -27.88
CA THR A 429 -1.59 -5.60 -27.01
C THR A 429 -2.94 -5.04 -26.61
N ALA A 430 -3.89 -4.94 -27.56
CA ALA A 430 -5.24 -4.44 -27.26
C ALA A 430 -5.98 -5.37 -26.28
N ASP A 431 -5.94 -6.69 -26.50
CA ASP A 431 -6.62 -7.66 -25.62
C ASP A 431 -6.03 -7.69 -24.21
N LEU A 432 -4.71 -7.51 -24.11
CA LEU A 432 -4.01 -7.41 -22.84
C LEU A 432 -4.41 -6.12 -22.10
N GLU A 433 -4.41 -4.98 -22.78
CA GLU A 433 -4.84 -3.70 -22.19
C GLU A 433 -6.33 -3.72 -21.80
N ASP A 434 -7.20 -4.31 -22.62
CA ASP A 434 -8.61 -4.54 -22.27
C ASP A 434 -8.74 -5.43 -21.03
N SER A 435 -7.88 -6.44 -20.90
CA SER A 435 -7.83 -7.28 -19.71
C SER A 435 -7.31 -6.54 -18.49
N ARG A 436 -6.29 -5.68 -18.62
CA ARG A 436 -5.83 -4.84 -17.52
C ARG A 436 -6.90 -3.84 -17.07
N ALA A 437 -7.55 -3.17 -18.02
CA ALA A 437 -8.64 -2.24 -17.74
C ALA A 437 -9.81 -2.91 -17.01
N ALA A 438 -10.10 -4.18 -17.31
CA ALA A 438 -11.12 -4.96 -16.62
C ALA A 438 -10.74 -5.40 -15.19
N LEU A 439 -9.45 -5.39 -14.84
CA LEU A 439 -8.95 -5.74 -13.50
C LEU A 439 -8.75 -4.51 -12.60
N SER A 440 -8.58 -3.34 -13.22
CA SER A 440 -8.40 -2.08 -12.50
C SER A 440 -9.74 -1.57 -11.95
N PRO A 441 -9.88 -1.37 -10.63
CA PRO A 441 -10.94 -0.50 -10.12
C PRO A 441 -10.62 0.93 -10.59
N GLY A 442 -11.57 1.57 -11.27
CA GLY A 442 -11.40 2.93 -11.81
C GLY A 442 -11.03 3.99 -10.77
#